data_AF-A0A382KR01-F1
#
_entry.id   AF-A0A382KR01-F1
#
_cell.length_a   1.000
_cell.length_b   1.000
_cell.length_c   1.000
_cell.angle_alpha   90.00
_cell.angle_beta   90.00
_cell.angle_gamma   90.00
#
_symmetry.space_group_name_H-M   'P 1'
#
loop_
_entity.id
_entity.type
_entity.pdbx_description
1 polymer ?
#
loop_
_entity_poly.entity_id
_entity_poly.type
_entity_poly.pdbx_seq_one_letter_code
_entity_poly.pdbx_strand_id
1 'polypeptide(L)'
;MRLPKLILTSVVRGSQQGESHGGIYTVDFEHQQGEQHVDWNTSDIDFEGRGADRGLRGIAFDGDAIYIAASDELFCYDQTFTIQNSYKNPYLKHAHEIFRMERRLLLTSTGFDSLLSF
;
A
#
# COMPACT_ATOMS: atom_id res chain seq x y z
N MET A 1 17.39 -20.55 -15.00
CA MET A 1 16.92 -19.16 -14.78
C MET A 1 16.44 -19.11 -13.34
N ARG A 2 16.87 -18.12 -12.54
CA ARG A 2 16.39 -17.95 -11.16
C ARG A 2 15.13 -17.09 -11.19
N LEU A 3 14.04 -17.58 -10.63
CA LEU A 3 12.78 -16.85 -10.53
C LEU A 3 12.86 -15.79 -9.42
N PRO A 4 12.17 -14.64 -9.58
CA PRO A 4 12.27 -13.55 -8.63
C PRO A 4 11.47 -13.81 -7.35
N LYS A 5 11.85 -13.09 -6.29
CA LYS A 5 10.99 -12.87 -5.13
C LYS A 5 10.34 -11.49 -5.27
N LEU A 6 9.02 -11.41 -5.14
CA LEU A 6 8.26 -10.17 -5.32
C LEU A 6 7.60 -9.75 -4.01
N ILE A 7 7.49 -8.44 -3.81
CA ILE A 7 6.56 -7.86 -2.83
C ILE A 7 5.24 -7.62 -3.55
N LEU A 8 4.15 -8.07 -2.96
CA LEU A 8 2.80 -7.89 -3.50
C LEU A 8 1.94 -7.23 -2.43
N THR A 9 1.00 -6.41 -2.87
CA THR A 9 -0.12 -5.98 -2.04
C THR A 9 -1.42 -6.53 -2.61
N SER A 10 -2.40 -6.74 -1.73
CA SER A 10 -3.74 -7.16 -2.11
C SER A 10 -4.79 -6.18 -1.60
N VAL A 11 -5.94 -6.14 -2.28
CA VAL A 11 -7.13 -5.43 -1.80
C VAL A 11 -8.34 -6.34 -1.96
N VAL A 12 -9.04 -6.57 -0.86
CA VAL A 12 -10.30 -7.33 -0.83
C VAL A 12 -11.45 -6.34 -0.81
N ARG A 13 -12.25 -6.31 -1.88
CA ARG A 13 -13.37 -5.36 -2.01
C ARG A 13 -14.66 -5.85 -1.35
N GLY A 14 -14.77 -7.15 -1.06
CA GLY A 14 -15.96 -7.78 -0.50
C GLY A 14 -15.95 -7.98 1.02
N SER A 15 -14.90 -7.54 1.73
CA SER A 15 -14.80 -7.73 3.17
C SER A 15 -15.62 -6.73 3.97
N GLN A 16 -16.10 -7.18 5.13
CA GLN A 16 -16.83 -6.43 6.14
C GLN A 16 -15.85 -5.80 7.15
N GLN A 17 -16.35 -4.85 7.94
CA GLN A 17 -15.53 -4.20 8.97
C GLN A 17 -14.97 -5.22 9.97
N GLY A 18 -13.67 -5.16 10.21
CA GLY A 18 -12.94 -6.10 11.08
C GLY A 18 -12.49 -7.38 10.37
N GLU A 19 -12.83 -7.59 9.10
CA GLU A 19 -12.26 -8.65 8.27
C GLU A 19 -10.97 -8.16 7.59
N SER A 20 -10.19 -9.08 7.01
CA SER A 20 -9.05 -8.69 6.18
C SER A 20 -9.51 -7.97 4.91
N HIS A 21 -8.94 -6.79 4.68
CA HIS A 21 -9.14 -5.99 3.47
C HIS A 21 -7.96 -6.09 2.50
N GLY A 22 -7.03 -7.02 2.76
CA GLY A 22 -5.82 -7.25 2.00
C GLY A 22 -4.58 -7.17 2.88
N GLY A 23 -3.41 -7.18 2.26
CA GLY A 23 -2.17 -7.25 3.02
C GLY A 23 -0.92 -7.00 2.19
N ILE A 24 0.22 -7.12 2.85
CA ILE A 24 1.54 -7.11 2.22
C ILE A 24 2.10 -8.53 2.26
N TYR A 25 2.58 -9.00 1.12
CA TYR A 25 3.08 -10.35 0.95
C TYR A 25 4.46 -10.33 0.32
N THR A 26 5.26 -11.35 0.63
CA THR A 26 6.35 -11.75 -0.25
C THR A 26 6.03 -13.07 -0.91
N VAL A 27 6.23 -13.14 -2.22
CA VAL A 27 6.05 -14.37 -3.00
C VAL A 27 7.38 -14.76 -3.63
N ASP A 28 7.87 -15.93 -3.27
CA ASP A 28 9.04 -16.59 -3.86
C ASP A 28 8.57 -17.54 -4.96
N PHE A 29 8.80 -17.15 -6.22
CA PHE A 29 8.41 -17.95 -7.38
C PHE A 29 9.31 -19.18 -7.59
N GLU A 30 10.54 -19.16 -7.09
CA GLU A 30 11.46 -20.30 -7.19
C GLU A 30 10.97 -21.44 -6.30
N HIS A 31 10.60 -21.12 -5.06
CA HIS A 31 10.16 -22.11 -4.06
C HIS A 31 8.64 -22.28 -3.99
N GLN A 32 7.87 -21.50 -4.76
CA GLN A 32 6.41 -21.47 -4.73
C GLN A 32 5.83 -21.20 -3.33
N GLN A 33 6.45 -20.26 -2.62
CA GLN A 33 6.07 -19.89 -1.26
C GLN A 33 5.52 -18.48 -1.20
N GLY A 34 4.43 -18.29 -0.46
CA GLY A 34 3.88 -16.98 -0.13
C GLY A 34 3.88 -16.79 1.38
N GLU A 35 4.29 -15.61 1.83
CA GLU A 35 4.28 -15.20 3.23
C GLU A 35 3.53 -13.87 3.34
N GLN A 36 2.56 -13.79 4.24
CA GLN A 36 1.86 -12.56 4.57
C GLN A 36 2.57 -11.90 5.76
N HIS A 37 3.06 -10.68 5.55
CA HIS A 37 3.77 -9.91 6.56
C HIS A 37 2.83 -8.95 7.31
N VAL A 38 1.86 -8.38 6.59
CA VAL A 38 0.88 -7.46 7.14
C VAL A 38 -0.52 -7.88 6.71
N ASP A 39 -1.45 -7.90 7.66
CA ASP A 39 -2.87 -8.07 7.42
C ASP A 39 -3.61 -6.76 7.71
N TRP A 40 -4.30 -6.22 6.70
CA TRP A 40 -5.03 -4.97 6.80
C TRP A 40 -6.46 -5.24 7.30
N ASN A 41 -6.59 -5.41 8.61
CA ASN A 41 -7.83 -5.80 9.27
C ASN A 41 -8.31 -4.79 10.34
N THR A 42 -7.77 -3.57 10.31
CA THR A 42 -8.15 -2.53 11.28
C THR A 42 -9.62 -2.13 11.13
N SER A 43 -10.28 -1.91 12.27
CA SER A 43 -11.68 -1.46 12.35
C SER A 43 -11.88 -0.01 11.90
N ASP A 44 -10.81 0.78 11.79
CA ASP A 44 -10.85 2.22 11.55
C ASP A 44 -10.94 2.59 10.06
N ILE A 45 -11.27 1.64 9.20
CA ILE A 45 -11.42 1.85 7.75
C ILE A 45 -12.74 2.59 7.50
N ASP A 46 -12.72 3.70 6.76
CA ASP A 46 -13.93 4.33 6.24
C ASP A 46 -14.42 3.56 5.00
N PHE A 47 -15.68 3.11 5.04
CA PHE A 47 -16.29 2.28 4.00
C PHE A 47 -17.05 3.08 2.93
N GLU A 48 -17.14 4.41 3.02
CA GLU A 48 -17.90 5.23 2.07
C GLU A 48 -17.16 5.48 0.74
N GLY A 49 -17.92 5.58 -0.37
CA GLY A 49 -17.40 5.94 -1.70
C GLY A 49 -16.93 4.77 -2.59
N ARG A 50 -16.27 5.08 -3.72
CA ARG A 50 -15.79 4.08 -4.70
C ARG A 50 -14.56 3.33 -4.15
N GLY A 51 -14.82 2.23 -3.47
CA GLY A 51 -13.75 1.34 -3.01
C GLY A 51 -13.13 1.71 -1.66
N ALA A 52 -13.69 2.72 -0.97
CA ALA A 52 -13.43 3.04 0.43
C ALA A 52 -11.94 3.31 0.76
N ASP A 53 -11.59 3.48 2.03
CA ASP A 53 -10.19 3.54 2.48
C ASP A 53 -9.50 2.15 2.49
N ARG A 54 -9.98 1.26 1.61
CA ARG A 54 -9.60 -0.14 1.60
C ARG A 54 -8.33 -0.37 0.81
N GLY A 55 -7.32 -0.83 1.54
CA GLY A 55 -6.27 -1.68 1.05
C GLY A 55 -5.05 -0.95 0.49
N LEU A 56 -3.99 -1.72 0.39
CA LEU A 56 -2.66 -1.30 0.02
C LEU A 56 -2.50 -1.47 -1.50
N ARG A 57 -2.24 -0.39 -2.24
CA ARG A 57 -2.39 -0.40 -3.71
C ARG A 57 -1.11 -0.14 -4.48
N GLY A 58 -0.34 0.84 -4.05
CA GLY A 58 0.92 1.22 -4.71
C GLY A 58 2.12 0.83 -3.86
N ILE A 59 3.22 0.42 -4.50
CA ILE A 59 4.51 0.14 -3.84
C ILE A 59 5.60 0.95 -4.52
N ALA A 60 6.43 1.65 -3.74
CA ALA A 60 7.66 2.30 -4.20
C ALA A 60 8.80 2.06 -3.22
N PHE A 61 10.04 2.21 -3.69
CA PHE A 61 11.24 2.05 -2.87
C PHE A 61 12.07 3.33 -2.93
N ASP A 62 12.59 3.81 -1.81
CA ASP A 62 13.69 4.80 -1.79
C ASP A 62 14.78 4.33 -0.83
N GLY A 63 15.89 3.83 -1.37
CA GLY A 63 16.88 3.08 -0.60
C GLY A 63 16.26 1.82 0.00
N ASP A 64 16.45 1.62 1.31
CA ASP A 64 15.89 0.48 2.06
C ASP A 64 14.45 0.71 2.55
N ALA A 65 13.89 1.91 2.32
CA ALA A 65 12.52 2.21 2.73
C ALA A 65 11.52 1.70 1.68
N ILE A 66 10.47 1.02 2.16
CA ILE A 66 9.36 0.51 1.36
C ILE A 66 8.15 1.40 1.61
N TYR A 67 7.71 2.10 0.58
CA TYR A 67 6.56 2.99 0.63
C TYR A 67 5.35 2.32 0.03
N ILE A 68 4.24 2.32 0.77
CA ILE A 68 2.99 1.71 0.33
C ILE A 68 1.86 2.71 0.45
N ALA A 69 1.20 2.98 -0.67
CA ALA A 69 0.05 3.88 -0.72
C ALA A 69 -1.23 3.13 -0.32
N ALA A 70 -1.91 3.65 0.69
CA ALA A 70 -3.33 3.40 0.96
C ALA A 70 -4.18 4.54 0.39
N SER A 71 -5.50 4.54 0.63
CA SER A 71 -6.43 5.52 0.05
C SER A 71 -6.09 6.97 0.41
N ASP A 72 -5.82 7.26 1.69
CA ASP A 72 -5.64 8.60 2.25
C ASP A 72 -4.32 8.75 3.04
N GLU A 73 -3.50 7.70 3.07
CA GLU A 73 -2.26 7.63 3.84
C GLU A 73 -1.16 6.92 3.06
N LEU A 74 0.07 7.40 3.22
CA LEU A 74 1.29 6.78 2.70
C LEU A 74 2.08 6.17 3.84
N PHE A 75 2.23 4.85 3.86
CA PHE A 75 2.99 4.14 4.87
C PHE A 75 4.44 3.95 4.43
N CYS A 76 5.36 4.10 5.39
CA CYS A 76 6.78 3.78 5.22
C CYS A 76 7.12 2.59 6.12
N TYR A 77 7.62 1.53 5.50
CA TYR A 77 8.04 0.30 6.14
C TYR A 77 9.55 0.10 5.98
N ASP A 78 10.15 -0.63 6.91
CA ASP A 78 11.46 -1.24 6.69
C ASP A 78 11.35 -2.55 5.88
N GLN A 79 12.49 -3.20 5.63
CA GLN A 79 12.59 -4.47 4.91
C GLN A 79 11.94 -5.66 5.64
N THR A 80 11.56 -5.49 6.91
CA THR A 80 10.82 -6.48 7.71
C THR A 80 9.32 -6.19 7.76
N PHE A 81 8.85 -5.19 7.00
CA PHE A 81 7.48 -4.69 7.03
C PHE A 81 7.03 -4.15 8.39
N THR A 82 7.97 -3.65 9.19
CA THR A 82 7.65 -2.86 10.39
C THR A 82 7.43 -1.40 9.99
N ILE A 83 6.32 -0.82 10.41
CA ILE A 83 6.00 0.59 10.15
C ILE A 83 7.05 1.47 10.82
N GLN A 84 7.73 2.29 10.01
CA GLN A 84 8.70 3.28 10.47
C GLN A 84 8.04 4.67 10.59
N ASN A 85 7.14 4.99 9.64
CA ASN A 85 6.40 6.25 9.65
C ASN A 85 5.13 6.13 8.79
N SER A 86 4.22 7.10 8.92
CA SER A 86 3.11 7.28 8.00
C SER A 86 2.84 8.76 7.71
N TYR A 87 2.35 9.05 6.52
CA TYR A 87 2.15 10.41 6.04
C TYR A 87 0.71 10.57 5.55
N LYS A 88 -0.01 11.50 6.19
CA LYS A 88 -1.35 11.93 5.76
C LYS A 88 -1.26 13.29 5.08
N ASN A 89 -2.16 13.53 4.15
CA ASN A 89 -2.33 14.84 3.52
C ASN A 89 -3.81 15.10 3.30
N PRO A 90 -4.35 16.29 3.66
CA PRO A 90 -5.76 16.62 3.43
C PRO A 90 -6.21 16.53 1.96
N TYR A 91 -5.26 16.58 1.03
CA TYR A 91 -5.49 16.45 -0.42
C TYR A 91 -5.13 15.05 -0.95
N LEU A 92 -4.91 14.06 -0.09
CA LEU A 92 -4.74 12.66 -0.47
C LEU A 92 -6.02 11.90 -0.15
N LYS A 93 -6.69 11.44 -1.20
CA LYS A 93 -7.87 10.56 -1.13
C LYS A 93 -7.96 9.68 -2.35
N HIS A 94 -8.37 8.43 -2.13
CA HIS A 94 -8.50 7.40 -3.15
C HIS A 94 -7.22 7.26 -3.99
N ALA A 95 -6.08 7.11 -3.32
CA ALA A 95 -4.82 6.87 -3.99
C ALA A 95 -4.73 5.43 -4.48
N HIS A 96 -4.28 5.26 -5.72
CA HIS A 96 -4.10 3.96 -6.35
C HIS A 96 -2.67 3.74 -6.85
N GLU A 97 -2.02 4.81 -7.28
CA GLU A 97 -0.71 4.74 -7.93
C GLU A 97 0.30 5.57 -7.15
N ILE A 98 1.51 5.02 -7.07
CA ILE A 98 2.69 5.68 -6.51
C ILE A 98 3.82 5.55 -7.51
N PHE A 99 4.58 6.62 -7.67
CA PHE A 99 5.75 6.65 -8.53
C PHE A 99 6.91 7.37 -7.84
N ARG A 100 8.11 6.81 -7.91
CA ARG A 100 9.31 7.43 -7.38
C ARG A 100 10.05 8.18 -8.47
N MET A 101 10.19 9.49 -8.33
CA MET A 101 11.03 10.33 -9.18
C MET A 101 12.18 10.88 -8.34
N GLU A 102 13.39 10.38 -8.60
CA GLU A 102 14.54 10.62 -7.71
C GLU A 102 14.17 10.32 -6.25
N ARG A 103 14.35 11.26 -5.33
CA ARG A 103 14.01 11.07 -3.90
C ARG A 103 12.59 11.52 -3.55
N ARG A 104 11.73 11.78 -4.54
CA ARG A 104 10.35 12.22 -4.34
C ARG A 104 9.37 11.11 -4.67
N LEU A 105 8.29 11.05 -3.91
CA LEU A 105 7.19 10.12 -4.16
C LEU A 105 6.00 10.92 -4.68
N LEU A 106 5.54 10.53 -5.87
CA LEU A 106 4.37 11.09 -6.53
C LEU A 106 3.20 10.14 -6.32
N LEU A 107 2.10 10.65 -5.77
CA LEU A 107 0.87 9.90 -5.58
C LEU A 107 -0.27 10.55 -6.37
N THR A 108 -1.08 9.73 -7.04
CA THR A 108 -2.33 10.18 -7.66
C THR A 108 -3.43 10.22 -6.60
N SER A 109 -4.06 11.38 -6.40
CA SER A 109 -5.26 11.49 -5.58
C SER A 109 -6.48 11.66 -6.49
N THR A 110 -7.13 10.54 -6.79
CA THR A 110 -8.32 10.54 -7.66
C THR A 110 -9.54 11.15 -6.96
N GLY A 111 -9.58 11.19 -5.63
CA GLY A 111 -10.63 11.87 -4.88
C GLY A 111 -10.62 13.39 -5.00
N PHE A 112 -9.49 13.98 -5.43
CA PHE A 112 -9.30 15.42 -5.54
C PHE A 112 -8.79 15.87 -6.92
N ASP A 113 -8.75 14.97 -7.91
CA ASP A 113 -8.19 15.21 -9.25
C ASP A 113 -6.79 15.88 -9.21
N SER A 114 -5.92 15.38 -8.33
CA SER A 114 -4.61 15.99 -8.08
C SER A 114 -3.44 14.99 -8.04
N LEU A 115 -2.22 15.52 -8.18
CA LEU A 115 -0.96 14.83 -7.95
C LEU A 115 -0.28 15.42 -6.72
N LEU A 116 0.12 14.58 -5.78
CA LEU A 116 0.85 14.99 -4.59
C LEU A 116 2.31 14.55 -4.67
N SER A 117 3.22 15.45 -4.27
CA SER A 117 4.63 15.13 -4.08
C SER A 117 4.91 15.09 -2.58
N PHE A 118 5.42 13.94 -2.13
CA PHE A 118 6.00 13.74 -0.81
C PHE A 118 7.54 13.73 -0.92
#